data_AF-A0A8S2U8F4-F1
#
_entry.id   AF-A0A8S2U8F4-F1
#
_cell.length_a   1.000
_cell.length_b   1.000
_cell.length_c   1.000
_cell.angle_alpha   90.00
_cell.angle_beta   90.00
_cell.angle_gamma   90.00
#
_symmetry.space_group_name_H-M   'P 1'
#
loop_
_entity.id
_entity.type
_entity.pdbx_description
1 polymer ?
#
loop_
_entity_poly.entity_id
_entity_poly.type
_entity_poly.pdbx_seq_one_letter_code
_entity_poly.pdbx_strand_id
1 'polypeptide(L)' 'MSAALSNRNVLYQSGENAHGGVLVMVRKDISAVRVSCSLPSICALDLQFDQTIRLIPMYAPE' A
#
# COMPACT_ATOMS: atom_id res chain seq x y z
N MET A 1 12.21 8.59 12.94
CA MET A 1 11.16 7.61 12.58
C MET A 1 10.82 6.83 13.84
N SER A 2 9.57 6.80 14.29
CA SER A 2 9.18 6.06 15.51
C SER A 2 9.59 4.58 15.41
N ALA A 3 10.11 4.00 16.50
CA ALA A 3 10.50 2.59 16.56
C ALA A 3 9.38 1.64 16.11
N ALA A 4 8.11 2.03 16.28
CA ALA A 4 6.93 1.28 15.87
C ALA A 4 6.79 1.07 14.34
N LEU A 5 7.45 1.89 13.52
CA LEU A 5 7.36 1.84 12.06
C LEU A 5 8.56 1.11 11.41
N SER A 6 9.58 0.77 12.20
CA SER A 6 10.83 0.18 11.70
C SER A 6 10.67 -1.20 11.04
N ASN A 7 9.64 -1.96 11.44
CA ASN A 7 9.33 -3.29 10.91
C ASN A 7 8.26 -3.29 9.81
N ARG A 8 8.09 -2.18 9.09
CA ARG A 8 7.10 -2.06 8.01
C ARG A 8 7.72 -1.52 6.73
N ASN A 9 7.27 -2.06 5.59
CA ASN A 9 7.43 -1.47 4.27
C ASN A 9 6.23 -0.57 4.00
N VAL A 10 6.49 0.60 3.42
CA VAL A 10 5.44 1.55 3.04
C VAL A 10 5.27 1.49 1.53
N LEU A 11 4.05 1.22 1.09
CA LEU A 11 3.65 1.12 -0.30
C LEU A 11 2.63 2.24 -0.58
N TYR A 12 2.85 2.96 -1.68
CA TYR A 12 1.99 4.08 -2.10
C TYR A 12 2.19 4.36 -3.59
N GLN A 13 1.29 5.16 -4.17
CA GLN A 13 1.45 5.69 -5.51
C GLN A 13 2.28 6.98 -5.49
N SER A 14 3.44 6.96 -6.16
CA SER A 14 4.27 8.16 -6.28
C SER A 14 3.49 9.28 -6.97
N GLY A 15 3.56 10.49 -6.41
CA GLY A 15 2.82 11.66 -6.90
C GLY A 15 1.44 11.89 -6.27
N GLU A 16 0.85 10.90 -5.60
CA GLU A 16 -0.52 11.05 -5.02
C GLU A 16 -0.56 11.49 -3.57
N ASN A 17 0.53 11.33 -2.82
CA ASN A 17 0.58 11.74 -1.42
C ASN A 17 0.35 13.26 -1.24
N ALA A 18 0.59 14.08 -2.27
CA ALA A 18 0.33 15.51 -2.23
C ALA A 18 -1.17 15.87 -2.20
N HIS A 19 -2.05 14.93 -2.55
CA HIS A 19 -3.49 15.16 -2.73
C HIS A 19 -4.38 14.21 -1.90
N GLY A 20 -3.84 13.56 -0.86
CA GLY A 20 -4.61 12.61 -0.04
C GLY A 20 -4.51 11.15 -0.51
N GLY A 21 -3.38 10.78 -1.13
CA GLY A 21 -3.10 9.40 -1.56
C GLY A 21 -3.13 8.36 -0.43
N VAL A 22 -3.38 7.11 -0.81
CA VAL A 22 -3.46 5.98 0.12
C VAL A 22 -2.07 5.46 0.45
N LEU A 23 -1.78 5.40 1.75
CA LEU A 23 -0.57 4.77 2.29
C LEU A 23 -0.91 3.39 2.83
N VAL A 24 -0.17 2.38 2.39
CA VAL A 24 -0.29 1.02 2.91
C VAL A 24 0.99 0.65 3.63
N MET A 25 0.87 0.20 4.88
CA MET A 25 2.00 -0.31 5.64
C MET A 25 1.88 -1.82 5.79
N VAL A 26 2.85 -2.54 5.27
CA VAL A 26 2.93 -4.00 5.35
C VAL A 26 4.12 -4.39 6.21
N ARG A 27 4.00 -5.39 7.07
CA ARG A 27 5.14 -5.86 7.86
C ARG A 27 6.24 -6.40 6.93
N LYS A 28 7.51 -6.26 7.31
CA LYS A 28 8.65 -6.68 6.46
C LYS A 28 8.71 -8.18 6.17
N ASP A 29 8.12 -9.01 7.02
CA ASP A 29 8.03 -10.46 6.85
C ASP A 29 6.87 -10.90 5.94
N ILE A 30 6.00 -9.97 5.52
CA ILE A 30 4.94 -10.23 4.54
C ILE A 30 5.43 -9.75 3.18
N SER A 31 5.55 -10.69 2.24
CA SER A 31 5.89 -10.36 0.86
C SER A 31 4.70 -9.66 0.20
N ALA A 32 4.93 -8.42 -0.24
CA ALA A 32 3.93 -7.58 -0.87
C ALA A 32 4.54 -6.87 -2.08
N VAL A 33 3.84 -6.91 -3.20
CA VAL A 33 4.27 -6.26 -4.45
C VAL A 33 3.23 -5.24 -4.86
N ARG A 34 3.67 -4.03 -5.19
CA ARG A 34 2.78 -2.99 -5.72
C ARG A 34 2.30 -3.39 -7.11
N VAL A 35 0.99 -3.28 -7.33
CA VAL A 35 0.39 -3.43 -8.65
C VAL A 35 0.29 -2.04 -9.27
N SER A 36 0.75 -1.90 -10.52
CA SER A 36 0.63 -0.63 -11.23
C SER A 36 -0.85 -0.34 -11.52
N CYS A 37 -1.30 0.87 -11.22
CA CYS A 37 -2.65 1.34 -11.47
C CYS A 37 -2.64 2.81 -11.88
N SER A 38 -3.59 3.21 -12.71
CA SER A 38 -3.75 4.60 -13.18
C SER A 38 -4.86 5.36 -12.45
N LEU A 39 -5.66 4.67 -11.63
CA LEU A 39 -6.72 5.31 -10.86
C LEU A 39 -6.12 6.13 -9.72
N PRO A 40 -6.65 7.33 -9.45
CA PRO A 40 -6.20 8.13 -8.33
C PRO A 40 -6.73 7.63 -7.00
N SER A 41 -6.05 7.98 -5.91
CA SER A 41 -6.49 7.73 -4.53
C SER A 41 -6.65 6.25 -4.19
N ILE A 42 -5.90 5.39 -4.89
CA ILE A 42 -5.83 3.96 -4.61
C ILE A 42 -4.38 3.49 -4.47
N CYS A 43 -4.16 2.41 -3.74
CA CYS A 43 -2.86 1.74 -3.71
C CYS A 43 -3.05 0.23 -3.82
N ALA A 44 -3.03 -0.30 -5.05
CA ALA A 44 -3.15 -1.74 -5.27
C ALA A 44 -1.84 -2.48 -4.92
N LEU A 45 -1.97 -3.62 -4.23
CA LEU A 45 -0.86 -4.51 -3.91
C LEU A 45 -1.30 -5.98 -3.87
N ASP A 46 -0.39 -6.87 -4.22
CA ASP A 46 -0.55 -8.31 -4.10
C ASP A 46 0.27 -8.81 -2.92
N LEU A 47 -0.40 -9.45 -1.97
CA LEU A 47 0.24 -10.19 -0.88
C LEU A 47 0.53 -11.61 -1.36
N GLN A 48 1.79 -12.02 -1.24
CA GLN A 48 2.26 -13.32 -1.72
C GLN A 48 2.15 -14.35 -0.59
N PHE A 49 1.03 -15.07 -0.55
CA PHE A 49 0.80 -16.26 0.26
C PHE A 49 0.63 -17.48 -0.67
N ASP A 50 0.23 -18.64 -0.13
CA ASP A 50 -0.12 -19.84 -0.94
C ASP A 50 -1.18 -19.54 -2.01
N GLN A 51 -2.08 -18.59 -1.72
CA GLN A 51 -2.93 -17.94 -2.70
C GLN A 51 -2.65 -16.44 -2.66
N THR A 52 -2.44 -15.84 -3.84
CA THR A 52 -2.25 -14.39 -3.93
C THR A 52 -3.52 -13.66 -3.49
N ILE A 53 -3.39 -12.79 -2.50
CA ILE A 53 -4.48 -11.92 -2.05
C ILE A 53 -4.20 -10.51 -2.56
N ARG A 54 -5.10 -9.98 -3.40
CA ARG A 54 -5.02 -8.59 -3.87
C ARG A 54 -5.75 -7.66 -2.90
N LEU A 55 -5.05 -6.64 -2.42
CA LEU A 55 -5.64 -5.55 -1.66
C LEU A 55 -5.72 -4.30 -2.55
N ILE A 56 -6.87 -3.64 -2.54
CA ILE A 56 -7.10 -2.37 -3.24
C ILE A 56 -7.68 -1.36 -2.25
N PRO A 57 -6.87 -0.89 -1.28
CA PRO A 57 -7.27 0.19 -0.40
C PRO A 57 -7.46 1.48 -1.21
N MET A 58 -8.54 2.18 -0.88
CA MET A 58 -8.96 3.41 -1.53
C MET A 58 -9.31 4.44 -0.46
N TYR A 59 -8.98 5.70 -0.73
CA TYR A 59 -9.45 6.80 0.09
C TYR A 59 -10.86 7.18 -0.38
N ALA A 60 -11.85 6.99 0.49
CA ALA A 60 -13.23 7.36 0.27
C ALA A 60 -13.62 8.42 1.32
N PRO A 61 -13.62 9.71 0.96
CA PRO A 61 -13.91 10.79 1.90
C PRO A 61 -15.38 10.89 2.34
N GLU A 62 -16.32 10.20 1.65
CA GLU A 62 -17.75 10.10 1.97
C GLU A 62 -18.29 8.68 1.70
#